data_AF-A0A517Q4A4-F1
#
_entry.id   AF-A0A517Q4A4-F1
#
_cell.length_a   1.000
_cell.length_b   1.000
_cell.length_c   1.000
_cell.angle_alpha   90.00
_cell.angle_beta   90.00
_cell.angle_gamma   90.00
#
_symmetry.space_group_name_H-M   'P 1'
#
loop_
_entity.id
_entity.type
_entity.pdbx_description
1 polymer ?
#
loop_
_entity_poly.entity_id
_entity_poly.type
_entity_poly.pdbx_seq_one_letter_code
_entity_poly.pdbx_strand_id
1 'polypeptide(L)'
;MQTLDNEIKLNQIRQGVIVDAEGEAWFAGLEAAEQKSVLYQLNYICMQAGPTPADVLPAIEHAGLKPTFTPCVMLQHGKLREASSRALQLPSAEYLKLFRLLMALFKIADQRRRELCGTHCRHWWHQDLSNEEILLSIREQH
;
A
#
# COMPACT_ATOMS: atom_id res chain seq x y z
N MET A 1 7.13 -14.53 -9.73
CA MET A 1 6.95 -13.52 -10.80
C MET A 1 5.84 -12.52 -10.48
N GLN A 2 4.54 -12.85 -10.52
CA GLN A 2 3.46 -11.85 -10.27
C GLN A 2 3.55 -11.09 -8.93
N THR A 3 4.13 -11.69 -7.89
CA THR A 3 4.23 -11.06 -6.56
C THR A 3 5.22 -9.91 -6.50
N LEU A 4 6.38 -10.03 -7.16
CA LEU A 4 7.40 -8.99 -7.16
C LEU A 4 6.97 -7.79 -8.00
N ASP A 5 6.41 -8.03 -9.19
CA ASP A 5 5.96 -6.94 -10.08
C ASP A 5 4.85 -6.10 -9.43
N ASN A 6 3.93 -6.74 -8.71
CA ASN A 6 2.94 -6.03 -7.90
C ASN A 6 3.60 -5.21 -6.78
N GLU A 7 4.58 -5.78 -6.07
CA GLU A 7 5.27 -5.06 -5.00
C GLU A 7 6.07 -3.86 -5.54
N ILE A 8 6.75 -4.01 -6.68
CA ILE A 8 7.39 -2.90 -7.40
C ILE A 8 6.35 -1.83 -7.73
N LYS A 9 5.22 -2.21 -8.32
CA LYS A 9 4.17 -1.27 -8.72
C LYS A 9 3.55 -0.54 -7.53
N LEU A 10 3.27 -1.23 -6.43
CA LEU A 10 2.79 -0.63 -5.18
C LEU A 10 3.80 0.37 -4.61
N ASN A 11 5.10 0.06 -4.68
CA ASN A 11 6.14 0.98 -4.25
C ASN A 11 6.34 2.16 -5.21
N GLN A 12 6.16 1.97 -6.52
CA GLN A 12 6.14 3.07 -7.50
C GLN A 12 4.98 4.04 -7.25
N ILE A 13 3.78 3.52 -6.92
CA ILE A 13 2.63 4.35 -6.50
C ILE A 13 2.96 5.11 -5.21
N ARG A 14 3.56 4.42 -4.22
CA ARG A 14 3.98 5.04 -2.97
C ARG A 14 5.02 6.15 -3.19
N GLN A 15 5.96 5.98 -4.13
CA GLN A 15 6.97 6.97 -4.50
C GLN A 15 6.43 8.10 -5.40
N GLY A 16 5.21 7.97 -5.92
CA GLY A 16 4.65 8.93 -6.88
C GLY A 16 5.21 8.82 -8.30
N VAL A 17 5.97 7.75 -8.60
CA VAL A 17 6.38 7.41 -9.98
C VAL A 17 5.15 7.06 -10.81
N ILE A 18 4.23 6.30 -10.22
CA ILE A 18 2.87 6.12 -10.73
C ILE A 18 1.97 7.02 -9.90
N VAL A 19 1.21 7.89 -10.57
CA VAL A 19 0.28 8.79 -9.90
C VAL A 19 -0.92 8.01 -9.35
N ASP A 20 -1.53 8.51 -8.27
CA ASP A 20 -2.58 7.78 -7.55
C ASP A 20 -3.77 7.40 -8.45
N ALA A 21 -4.20 8.29 -9.34
CA ALA A 21 -5.28 8.00 -10.28
C ALA A 21 -4.96 6.82 -11.22
N GLU A 22 -3.70 6.72 -11.68
CA GLU A 22 -3.26 5.61 -12.53
C GLU A 22 -3.12 4.31 -11.72
N GLY A 23 -2.60 4.39 -10.49
CA GLY A 23 -2.54 3.25 -9.57
C GLY A 23 -3.93 2.70 -9.22
N GLU A 24 -4.90 3.59 -8.97
CA GLU A 24 -6.29 3.23 -8.74
C GLU A 24 -6.93 2.60 -9.98
N ALA A 25 -6.71 3.17 -11.17
CA ALA A 25 -7.22 2.62 -12.42
C ALA A 25 -6.64 1.24 -12.74
N TRP A 26 -5.33 1.06 -12.52
CA TRP A 26 -4.67 -0.25 -12.63
C TRP A 26 -5.31 -1.27 -11.71
N PHE A 27 -5.47 -0.95 -10.42
CA PHE A 27 -6.07 -1.85 -9.45
C PHE A 27 -7.53 -2.17 -9.79
N ALA A 28 -8.32 -1.17 -10.18
CA ALA A 28 -9.73 -1.33 -10.53
C ALA A 28 -9.95 -2.20 -11.77
N GLY A 29 -8.99 -2.23 -12.70
CA GLY A 29 -9.03 -3.06 -13.91
C GLY A 29 -8.64 -4.53 -13.71
N LEU A 30 -8.17 -4.91 -12.52
CA LEU A 30 -7.85 -6.30 -12.19
C LEU A 30 -9.11 -7.12 -11.88
N GLU A 31 -9.03 -8.42 -12.10
CA GLU A 31 -10.07 -9.35 -11.67
C GLU A 31 -10.14 -9.40 -10.14
N ALA A 32 -11.32 -9.71 -9.57
CA ALA A 32 -11.52 -9.66 -8.12
C ALA A 32 -10.54 -10.56 -7.32
N ALA A 33 -10.13 -11.71 -7.88
CA ALA A 33 -9.14 -12.58 -7.27
C ALA A 33 -7.74 -11.94 -7.23
N GLU A 34 -7.37 -11.23 -8.29
CA GLU A 34 -6.09 -10.51 -8.41
C GLU A 34 -6.08 -9.26 -7.51
N GLN A 35 -7.18 -8.50 -7.48
CA GLN A 35 -7.38 -7.41 -6.52
C GLN A 35 -7.17 -7.87 -5.09
N LYS A 36 -7.76 -9.02 -4.73
CA LYS A 36 -7.58 -9.62 -3.41
C LYS A 36 -6.11 -9.91 -3.15
N SER A 37 -5.41 -10.56 -4.09
CA SER A 37 -3.96 -10.83 -3.97
C SER A 37 -3.13 -9.56 -3.75
N VAL A 38 -3.40 -8.50 -4.52
CA VAL A 38 -2.73 -7.20 -4.38
C VAL A 38 -3.02 -6.56 -3.02
N LEU A 39 -4.26 -6.64 -2.52
CA LEU A 39 -4.61 -6.12 -1.19
C LEU A 39 -3.86 -6.86 -0.06
N TYR A 40 -3.68 -8.18 -0.18
CA TYR A 40 -2.87 -8.94 0.78
C TYR A 40 -1.41 -8.48 0.78
N GLN A 41 -0.82 -8.28 -0.40
CA GLN A 41 0.55 -7.80 -0.55
C GLN A 41 0.70 -6.38 -0.01
N LEU A 42 -0.22 -5.47 -0.37
CA LEU A 42 -0.25 -4.10 0.12
C LEU A 42 -0.38 -4.05 1.65
N ASN A 43 -1.28 -4.84 2.23
CA ASN A 43 -1.41 -4.92 3.68
C ASN A 43 -0.12 -5.46 4.33
N TYR A 44 0.53 -6.46 3.73
CA TYR A 44 1.78 -7.01 4.24
C TYR A 44 2.89 -5.96 4.29
N ILE A 45 3.19 -5.29 3.16
CA ILE A 45 4.24 -4.27 3.11
C ILE A 45 3.90 -3.02 3.94
N CYS A 46 2.60 -2.65 3.99
CA CYS A 46 2.14 -1.59 4.89
C CYS A 46 2.46 -1.95 6.34
N MET A 47 2.11 -3.15 6.80
CA MET A 47 2.40 -3.58 8.17
C MET A 47 3.91 -3.68 8.47
N GLN A 48 4.76 -3.94 7.47
CA GLN A 48 6.22 -3.90 7.62
C GLN A 48 6.77 -2.48 7.77
N ALA A 49 6.14 -1.49 7.12
CA ALA A 49 6.49 -0.08 7.28
C ALA A 49 6.17 0.46 8.70
N GLY A 50 5.36 -0.27 9.47
CA GLY A 50 5.07 0.03 10.87
C GLY A 50 4.06 1.17 11.07
N PRO A 51 2.85 1.10 10.47
CA PRO A 51 1.80 2.06 10.71
C PRO A 51 1.32 1.96 12.16
N THR A 52 0.82 3.07 12.65
CA THR A 52 0.31 3.26 14.01
C THR A 52 -1.17 3.64 13.94
N PRO A 53 -1.93 3.47 15.02
CA PRO A 53 -3.33 3.91 15.06
C PRO A 53 -3.51 5.40 14.75
N ALA A 54 -2.51 6.24 15.08
CA ALA A 54 -2.55 7.68 14.81
C ALA A 54 -2.50 8.01 13.30
N ASP A 55 -1.99 7.10 12.46
CA ASP A 55 -1.90 7.32 11.02
C ASP A 55 -3.26 7.10 10.31
N VAL A 56 -4.23 6.46 10.97
CA VAL A 56 -5.48 6.00 10.33
C VAL A 56 -6.35 7.18 9.89
N LEU A 57 -6.57 8.18 10.74
CA LEU A 57 -7.39 9.33 10.39
C LEU A 57 -6.78 10.16 9.25
N PRO A 58 -5.47 10.52 9.29
CA PRO A 58 -4.81 11.14 8.14
C PRO A 58 -4.87 10.28 6.86
N ALA A 59 -4.74 8.95 6.97
CA ALA A 59 -4.85 8.06 5.81
C ALA A 59 -6.25 8.11 5.19
N ILE A 60 -7.32 8.19 5.99
CA ILE A 60 -8.70 8.32 5.50
C ILE A 60 -8.87 9.65 4.74
N GLU A 61 -8.35 10.74 5.30
CA GLU A 61 -8.40 12.07 4.69
C GLU A 61 -7.62 12.12 3.38
N HIS A 62 -6.37 11.66 3.37
CA HIS A 62 -5.54 11.60 2.15
C HIS A 62 -6.14 10.68 1.09
N ALA A 63 -6.80 9.60 1.51
CA ALA A 63 -7.51 8.72 0.59
C ALA A 63 -8.79 9.35 0.03
N GLY A 64 -9.25 10.50 0.53
CA GLY A 64 -10.51 11.14 0.10
C GLY A 64 -11.74 10.28 0.39
N LEU A 65 -11.71 9.47 1.45
CA LEU A 65 -12.77 8.55 1.83
C LEU A 65 -13.65 9.13 2.93
N LYS A 66 -14.94 8.77 2.92
CA LYS A 66 -15.81 9.06 4.04
C LYS A 66 -15.42 8.18 5.23
N PRO A 67 -15.24 8.73 6.45
CA PRO A 67 -14.90 7.93 7.63
C PRO A 67 -15.91 6.84 7.96
N THR A 68 -17.14 6.95 7.45
CA THR A 68 -18.24 5.99 7.62
C THR A 68 -18.20 4.78 6.68
N PHE A 69 -17.30 4.76 5.69
CA PHE A 69 -17.13 3.57 4.86
C PHE A 69 -16.61 2.40 5.68
N THR A 70 -17.08 1.19 5.38
CA THR A 70 -16.77 -0.03 6.14
C THR A 70 -15.27 -0.22 6.43
N PRO A 71 -14.34 -0.16 5.45
CA PRO A 71 -12.91 -0.30 5.75
C PRO A 71 -12.39 0.82 6.68
N CYS A 72 -12.87 2.05 6.53
CA CYS A 72 -12.50 3.17 7.40
C CYS A 72 -12.95 2.94 8.85
N VAL A 73 -14.19 2.50 9.06
CA VAL A 73 -14.72 2.20 10.40
C VAL A 73 -13.95 1.04 11.05
N MET A 74 -13.62 0.00 10.28
CA MET A 74 -12.87 -1.15 10.79
C MET A 74 -11.48 -0.76 11.30
N LEU A 75 -10.74 0.06 10.56
CA LEU A 75 -9.37 0.46 10.92
C LEU A 75 -9.34 1.48 12.07
N GLN A 76 -10.39 2.28 12.26
CA GLN A 76 -10.49 3.24 13.37
C GLN A 76 -10.75 2.58 14.73
N HIS A 77 -11.52 1.50 14.79
CA HIS A 77 -12.04 0.94 16.04
C HIS A 77 -11.41 -0.41 16.47
N GLY A 78 -10.28 -0.80 15.86
CA GLY A 78 -9.62 -2.07 16.17
C GLY A 78 -8.12 -1.94 16.35
N LYS A 79 -7.50 -3.01 16.87
CA LYS A 79 -6.04 -3.16 16.77
C LYS A 79 -5.68 -3.20 15.29
N LEU A 80 -4.92 -2.20 14.84
CA LEU A 80 -4.70 -1.92 13.42
C LEU A 80 -4.36 -3.16 12.59
N ARG A 81 -3.40 -3.98 13.04
CA ARG A 81 -2.98 -5.22 12.35
C ARG A 81 -4.09 -6.26 12.23
N GLU A 82 -4.89 -6.44 13.28
CA GLU A 82 -6.01 -7.38 13.26
C GLU A 82 -7.17 -6.83 12.41
N ALA A 83 -7.46 -5.53 12.54
CA ALA A 83 -8.51 -4.85 11.79
C ALA A 83 -8.23 -4.86 10.28
N SER A 84 -6.99 -4.55 9.87
CA SER A 84 -6.59 -4.56 8.46
C SER A 84 -6.62 -5.97 7.87
N SER A 85 -6.19 -6.98 8.63
CA SER A 85 -6.31 -8.40 8.23
C SER A 85 -7.77 -8.83 8.02
N ARG A 86 -8.69 -8.43 8.92
CA ARG A 86 -10.13 -8.68 8.75
C ARG A 86 -10.70 -7.93 7.54
N ALA A 87 -10.24 -6.71 7.26
CA ALA A 87 -10.72 -5.92 6.13
C ALA A 87 -10.43 -6.62 4.77
N LEU A 88 -9.39 -7.46 4.69
CA LEU A 88 -9.11 -8.28 3.49
C LEU A 88 -10.20 -9.31 3.17
N GLN A 89 -11.13 -9.58 4.10
CA GLN A 89 -12.29 -10.46 3.90
C GLN A 89 -13.55 -9.72 3.44
N LEU A 90 -13.50 -8.40 3.25
CA LEU A 90 -14.63 -7.64 2.72
C LEU A 90 -15.00 -8.13 1.30
N PRO A 91 -16.26 -7.94 0.86
CA PRO A 91 -16.67 -8.24 -0.51
C PRO A 91 -15.93 -7.33 -1.51
N SER A 92 -15.83 -7.77 -2.76
CA SER A 92 -15.07 -7.05 -3.81
C SER A 92 -15.53 -5.62 -4.06
N ALA A 93 -16.79 -5.29 -3.78
CA ALA A 93 -17.33 -3.93 -3.84
C ALA A 93 -16.60 -2.93 -2.88
N GLU A 94 -15.86 -3.43 -1.89
CA GLU A 94 -15.05 -2.62 -0.97
C GLU A 94 -13.57 -2.53 -1.36
N TYR A 95 -13.10 -3.31 -2.34
CA TYR A 95 -11.68 -3.45 -2.64
C TYR A 95 -11.02 -2.15 -3.05
N LEU A 96 -11.64 -1.35 -3.92
CA LEU A 96 -11.06 -0.06 -4.31
C LEU A 96 -10.95 0.91 -3.11
N LYS A 97 -11.93 0.92 -2.21
CA LYS A 97 -11.89 1.76 -1.00
C LYS A 97 -10.78 1.29 -0.05
N LEU A 98 -10.66 -0.03 0.12
CA LEU A 98 -9.61 -0.61 0.95
C LEU A 98 -8.22 -0.37 0.36
N PHE A 99 -8.07 -0.46 -0.96
CA PHE A 99 -6.82 -0.15 -1.67
C PHE A 99 -6.39 1.29 -1.40
N ARG A 100 -7.28 2.27 -1.62
CA ARG A 100 -7.01 3.69 -1.37
C ARG A 100 -6.60 3.94 0.08
N LEU A 101 -7.33 3.35 1.03
CA LEU A 101 -7.05 3.49 2.45
C LEU A 101 -5.68 2.89 2.84
N LEU A 102 -5.40 1.66 2.42
CA LEU A 102 -4.13 0.99 2.72
C LEU A 102 -2.94 1.65 2.02
N MET A 103 -3.12 2.17 0.81
CA MET A 103 -2.07 2.89 0.09
C MET A 103 -1.73 4.21 0.79
N ALA A 104 -2.74 4.98 1.21
CA ALA A 104 -2.54 6.21 1.98
C ALA A 104 -1.85 5.92 3.33
N LEU A 105 -2.27 4.85 4.02
CA LEU A 105 -1.66 4.42 5.27
C LEU A 105 -0.21 3.97 5.07
N PHE A 106 0.07 3.24 3.98
CA PHE A 106 1.42 2.81 3.62
C PHE A 106 2.34 4.00 3.34
N LYS A 107 1.88 4.99 2.57
CA LYS A 107 2.64 6.23 2.30
C LYS A 107 3.06 6.94 3.58
N ILE A 108 2.15 7.10 4.53
CA ILE A 108 2.44 7.75 5.82
C ILE A 108 3.46 6.94 6.64
N ALA A 109 3.24 5.63 6.77
CA ALA A 109 4.11 4.77 7.55
C ALA A 109 5.52 4.65 6.94
N ASP A 110 5.61 4.50 5.61
CA ASP A 110 6.89 4.37 4.92
C ASP A 110 7.69 5.67 4.92
N GLN A 111 7.02 6.84 4.84
CA GLN A 111 7.70 8.13 4.99
C GLN A 111 8.44 8.21 6.35
N ARG A 112 7.76 7.86 7.46
CA ARG A 112 8.42 7.79 8.77
C ARG A 112 9.51 6.72 8.81
N ARG A 113 9.28 5.56 8.18
CA ARG A 113 10.28 4.48 8.11
C ARG A 113 11.55 4.95 7.41
N ARG A 114 11.44 5.72 6.34
CA ARG A 114 12.57 6.26 5.57
C ARG A 114 13.40 7.23 6.41
N GLU A 115 12.75 8.09 7.19
CA GLU A 115 13.43 8.99 8.14
C GLU A 115 14.26 8.21 9.17
N LEU A 116 13.74 7.07 9.65
CA LEU A 116 14.47 6.18 10.58
C LEU A 116 15.60 5.39 9.92
N CYS A 117 15.47 5.03 8.64
CA CYS A 117 16.53 4.31 7.92
C CYS A 117 17.76 5.19 7.63
N GLY A 118 17.58 6.50 7.54
CA GLY A 118 18.65 7.46 7.30
C GLY A 118 19.27 7.38 5.90
N THR A 119 20.38 8.09 5.72
CA THR A 119 21.06 8.30 4.42
C THR A 119 21.72 7.05 3.83
N HIS A 120 21.90 6.00 4.62
CA HIS A 120 22.57 4.75 4.21
C HIS A 120 21.59 3.59 3.99
N CYS A 121 20.30 3.88 3.81
CA CYS A 121 19.30 2.86 3.51
C CYS A 121 19.64 2.13 2.20
N ARG A 122 19.67 0.78 2.26
CA ARG A 122 19.93 -0.08 1.09
C ARG A 122 18.75 -0.98 0.71
N HIS A 123 17.59 -0.77 1.34
CA HIS A 123 16.40 -1.51 0.95
C HIS A 123 16.03 -1.19 -0.49
N TRP A 124 15.75 -2.19 -1.30
CA TRP A 124 15.44 -1.98 -2.72
C TRP A 124 14.21 -1.08 -2.90
N TRP A 125 13.20 -1.20 -2.03
CA TRP A 125 11.99 -0.38 -2.10
C TRP A 125 12.25 1.10 -1.74
N HIS A 126 13.41 1.44 -1.19
CA HIS A 126 13.81 2.85 -0.94
C HIS A 126 14.73 3.41 -2.03
N GLN A 127 15.13 2.61 -3.00
CA GLN A 127 15.81 3.07 -4.21
C GLN A 127 14.84 3.79 -5.16
N ASP A 128 15.38 4.46 -6.17
CA ASP A 128 14.59 5.17 -7.19
C ASP A 128 13.95 4.17 -8.17
N LEU A 129 12.65 3.90 -7.98
CA LEU A 129 11.92 2.95 -8.81
C LEU A 129 11.40 3.55 -10.13
N SER A 130 11.82 4.77 -10.48
CA SER A 130 11.68 5.31 -11.85
C SER A 130 12.84 4.90 -12.76
N ASN A 131 13.94 4.40 -12.19
CA ASN A 131 15.14 4.02 -12.94
C ASN A 131 15.05 2.55 -13.40
N GLU A 132 15.08 2.32 -14.72
CA GLU A 132 14.99 0.99 -15.30
C GLU A 132 16.15 0.07 -14.91
N GLU A 133 17.38 0.57 -14.77
CA GLU A 133 18.53 -0.23 -14.35
C GLU A 133 18.34 -0.77 -12.92
N ILE A 134 17.75 0.04 -12.04
CA ILE A 134 17.40 -0.37 -10.68
C ILE A 134 16.31 -1.45 -10.73
N LEU A 135 15.28 -1.27 -11.55
CA LEU A 135 14.21 -2.26 -11.71
C LEU A 135 14.73 -3.60 -12.24
N LEU A 136 15.63 -3.58 -13.22
CA LEU A 136 16.27 -4.79 -13.74
C LEU A 136 17.10 -5.48 -12.66
N SER A 137 17.94 -4.74 -11.92
CA SER A 137 18.73 -5.28 -10.83
C SER A 137 17.86 -5.91 -9.73
N ILE A 138 16.69 -5.35 -9.42
CA ILE A 138 15.77 -5.93 -8.44
C ILE A 138 15.21 -7.26 -8.94
N ARG A 139 14.80 -7.32 -10.21
CA ARG A 139 14.25 -8.53 -10.83
C ARG A 139 15.28 -9.65 -10.97
N GLU A 140 16.55 -9.34 -11.12
CA GLU A 140 17.63 -10.35 -11.19
C GLU A 140 17.95 -10.97 -9.81
N GLN A 141 17.64 -10.26 -8.72
CA GLN A 141 17.95 -10.69 -7.35
C GLN A 141 16.82 -11.48 -6.66
N HIS A 142 15.64 -11.58 -7.28
CA HIS A 142 14.40 -12.13 -6.69
C HIS A 142 13.74 -13.18 -7.58
#